data_AF-A0A7W5UGC8-F1
#
_entry.id   AF-A0A7W5UGC8-F1
#
_cell.length_a   1.000
_cell.length_b   1.000
_cell.length_c   1.000
_cell.angle_alpha   90.00
_cell.angle_beta   90.00
_cell.angle_gamma   90.00
#
_symmetry.space_group_name_H-M   'P 1'
#
loop_
_entity.id
_entity.type
_entity.pdbx_description
1 polymer ?
#
loop_
_entity_poly.entity_id
_entity_poly.type
_entity_poly.pdbx_seq_one_letter_code
_entity_poly.pdbx_strand_id
1 'polypeptide(L)'
;MRKIEGKNSNDKGNAMAPSIEEIEARLLVLELVALSSVTRLLRLHDEREKAGLIAQILRDIEIKGRRSGLHFRDIIDAQSYAEDLLRDAQVQADSLDNTKHAYLKSYTDE
;
A
#
# COMPACT_ATOMS: atom_id res chain seq x y z
N MET A 1 -25.12 34.85 36.65
CA MET A 1 -24.41 34.53 35.40
C MET A 1 -23.41 33.42 35.69
N ARG A 2 -23.58 32.23 35.08
CA ARG A 2 -22.66 31.09 35.24
C ARG A 2 -21.39 31.37 34.44
N LYS A 3 -20.22 31.34 35.09
CA LYS A 3 -18.94 31.22 34.39
C LYS A 3 -18.90 29.83 33.78
N ILE A 4 -18.92 29.75 32.46
CA ILE A 4 -18.63 28.54 31.72
C ILE A 4 -17.11 28.49 31.63
N GLU A 5 -16.48 27.75 32.54
CA GLU A 5 -15.08 27.39 32.39
C GLU A 5 -14.98 26.48 31.17
N GLY A 6 -14.38 27.01 30.10
CA GLY A 6 -13.97 26.22 28.96
C GLY A 6 -13.02 25.14 29.46
N LYS A 7 -13.55 23.92 29.58
CA LYS A 7 -12.76 22.72 29.81
C LYS A 7 -11.87 22.56 28.58
N ASN A 8 -10.67 23.12 28.65
CA ASN A 8 -9.58 22.77 27.76
C ASN A 8 -9.26 21.30 28.02
N SER A 9 -9.98 20.40 27.35
CA SER A 9 -9.63 18.99 27.25
C SER A 9 -8.39 18.90 26.37
N ASN A 10 -7.26 19.35 26.90
CA ASN A 10 -5.95 18.99 26.41
C ASN A 10 -5.61 17.59 26.92
N ASP A 11 -6.56 16.66 26.75
CA ASP A 11 -6.39 15.24 27.01
C ASP A 11 -5.61 14.65 25.83
N LYS A 12 -4.35 15.07 25.72
CA LYS A 12 -3.32 14.25 25.09
C LYS A 12 -2.91 13.23 26.15
N GLY A 13 -3.87 12.40 26.55
CA GLY A 13 -3.62 11.25 27.42
C GLY A 13 -2.48 10.44 26.83
N ASN A 14 -1.58 10.00 27.69
CA ASN A 14 -0.39 9.18 27.41
C ASN A 14 -0.68 8.06 26.39
N ALA A 15 -0.63 8.37 25.09
CA ALA A 15 -0.56 7.34 24.07
C ALA A 15 0.82 6.72 24.22
N MET A 16 0.88 5.57 24.90
CA MET A 16 2.09 4.78 24.95
C MET A 16 2.55 4.53 23.52
N ALA A 17 3.85 4.73 23.28
CA ALA A 17 4.45 4.33 22.02
C ALA A 17 4.13 2.84 21.79
N PRO A 18 3.72 2.46 20.57
CA PRO A 18 3.38 1.07 20.29
C PRO A 18 4.60 0.17 20.52
N SER A 19 4.35 -1.07 20.92
CA SER A 19 5.42 -2.06 21.03
C SER A 19 5.97 -2.42 19.64
N ILE A 20 7.15 -3.04 19.59
CA ILE A 20 7.73 -3.50 18.32
C ILE A 20 6.79 -4.52 17.66
N GLU A 21 6.23 -5.44 18.44
CA GLU A 21 5.28 -6.44 17.95
C GLU A 21 4.02 -5.79 17.37
N GLU A 22 3.52 -4.71 17.99
CA GLU A 22 2.39 -3.95 17.46
C GLU A 22 2.74 -3.21 16.15
N ILE A 23 3.96 -2.69 16.01
CA ILE A 23 4.44 -2.07 14.78
C ILE A 23 4.54 -3.12 13.67
N GLU A 24 5.17 -4.26 13.93
CA GLU A 24 5.31 -5.36 12.98
C GLU A 24 3.96 -5.89 12.52
N ALA A 25 3.01 -6.11 13.45
CA ALA A 25 1.66 -6.54 13.10
C ALA A 25 0.93 -5.54 12.21
N ARG A 26 1.10 -4.23 12.46
CA ARG A 26 0.51 -3.18 11.61
C ARG A 26 1.14 -3.16 10.22
N LEU A 27 2.47 -3.33 10.13
CA LEU A 27 3.17 -3.40 8.85
C LEU A 27 2.72 -4.61 8.01
N LEU A 28 2.58 -5.78 8.64
CA LEU A 28 2.08 -6.99 7.97
C LEU A 28 0.68 -6.79 7.38
N VAL A 29 -0.23 -6.17 8.14
CA VAL A 29 -1.59 -5.89 7.66
C VAL A 29 -1.55 -4.88 6.51
N LEU A 30 -0.73 -3.83 6.61
CA LEU A 30 -0.59 -2.83 5.54
C LEU A 30 -0.03 -3.45 4.26
N GLU A 31 0.97 -4.32 4.37
CA GLU A 31 1.55 -5.06 3.25
C GLU A 31 0.49 -5.94 2.56
N LEU A 32 -0.26 -6.74 3.33
CA LEU A 32 -1.34 -7.57 2.80
C LEU A 32 -2.42 -6.76 2.07
N VAL A 33 -2.82 -5.63 2.66
CA VAL A 33 -3.82 -4.73 2.06
C VAL A 33 -3.28 -4.08 0.79
N ALA A 34 -2.04 -3.61 0.80
CA ALA A 34 -1.39 -3.01 -0.36
C ALA A 34 -1.29 -4.02 -1.50
N LEU A 35 -0.74 -5.20 -1.23
CA LEU A 35 -0.59 -6.28 -2.19
C LEU A 35 -1.94 -6.67 -2.80
N SER A 36 -2.95 -6.94 -1.97
CA SER A 36 -4.29 -7.33 -2.44
C SER A 36 -4.95 -6.24 -3.29
N SER A 37 -4.81 -4.97 -2.88
CA SER A 37 -5.42 -3.84 -3.58
C SER A 37 -4.73 -3.55 -4.91
N VAL A 38 -3.39 -3.59 -4.93
CA VAL A 38 -2.59 -3.38 -6.14
C VAL A 38 -2.82 -4.52 -7.13
N THR A 39 -2.80 -5.79 -6.69
CA THR A 39 -3.12 -6.93 -7.56
C THR A 39 -4.46 -6.73 -8.25
N ARG A 40 -5.50 -6.34 -7.50
CA ARG A 40 -6.83 -6.08 -8.07
C ARG A 40 -6.83 -4.89 -9.03
N LEU A 41 -6.08 -3.84 -8.73
CA LEU A 41 -5.97 -2.66 -9.57
C LEU A 41 -5.23 -2.97 -10.88
N LEU A 42 -4.12 -3.70 -10.83
CA LEU A 42 -3.32 -4.07 -12.01
C LEU A 42 -4.11 -4.93 -13.00
N ARG A 43 -4.98 -5.82 -12.51
CA ARG A 43 -5.87 -6.63 -13.37
C ARG A 43 -6.89 -5.83 -14.18
N LEU A 44 -7.08 -4.54 -13.87
CA LEU A 44 -7.98 -3.65 -14.59
C LEU A 44 -7.28 -2.82 -15.67
N HIS A 45 -5.96 -2.92 -15.78
CA HIS A 45 -5.13 -2.04 -16.61
C HIS A 45 -4.33 -2.84 -17.65
N ASP A 46 -4.05 -2.22 -18.79
CA ASP A 46 -3.12 -2.78 -19.78
C ASP A 46 -1.65 -2.63 -19.33
N GLU A 47 -0.72 -3.28 -20.02
CA GLU A 47 0.71 -3.26 -19.64
C GLU A 47 1.32 -1.84 -19.57
N ARG A 48 0.86 -0.92 -20.41
CA ARG A 48 1.35 0.47 -20.42
C ARG A 48 0.81 1.23 -19.23
N GLU A 49 -0.48 1.04 -18.93
CA GLU A 49 -1.15 1.62 -17.77
C GLU A 49 -0.58 1.07 -16.46
N LYS A 50 -0.31 -0.24 -16.37
CA LYS A 50 0.38 -0.89 -15.23
C LYS A 50 1.73 -0.23 -14.96
N ALA A 51 2.57 -0.07 -15.98
CA ALA A 51 3.87 0.59 -15.85
C ALA A 51 3.75 2.05 -15.39
N GLY A 52 2.77 2.78 -15.91
CA GLY A 52 2.47 4.16 -15.49
C GLY A 52 2.02 4.26 -14.03
N LEU A 53 1.17 3.34 -13.59
CA LEU A 53 0.70 3.26 -12.21
C LEU A 53 1.85 2.96 -11.24
N ILE A 54 2.70 1.98 -11.55
CA ILE A 54 3.88 1.64 -10.75
C ILE A 54 4.79 2.87 -10.59
N ALA A 55 5.12 3.53 -11.70
CA ALA A 55 5.94 4.73 -11.67
C ALA A 55 5.30 5.87 -10.85
N GLN A 56 3.97 6.00 -10.88
CA GLN A 56 3.26 6.99 -10.08
C GLN A 56 3.33 6.70 -8.59
N ILE A 57 3.16 5.44 -8.18
CA ILE A 57 3.26 5.02 -6.78
C ILE A 57 4.66 5.33 -6.22
N LEU A 58 5.71 5.00 -6.97
CA LEU A 58 7.09 5.27 -6.57
C LEU A 58 7.40 6.76 -6.44
N ARG A 59 6.87 7.59 -7.35
CA ARG A 59 6.97 9.05 -7.25
C ARG A 59 6.21 9.60 -6.04
N ASP A 60 5.04 9.05 -5.73
CA ASP A 60 4.27 9.47 -4.57
C ASP A 60 4.98 9.14 -3.25
N ILE A 61 5.69 8.01 -3.18
CA ILE A 61 6.57 7.66 -2.05
C ILE A 61 7.68 8.69 -1.90
N GLU A 62 8.36 9.05 -2.99
CA GLU A 62 9.40 10.08 -2.96
C GLU A 62 8.87 11.42 -2.47
N ILE A 63 7.76 11.90 -3.03
CA ILE A 63 7.16 13.19 -2.68
C ILE A 63 6.75 13.20 -1.21
N LYS A 64 6.09 12.14 -0.73
CA LYS A 64 5.67 12.02 0.67
C LYS A 64 6.88 11.92 1.61
N GLY A 65 7.88 11.12 1.26
CA GLY A 65 9.11 10.96 2.05
C GLY A 65 9.86 12.28 2.21
N ARG A 66 10.05 13.03 1.12
CA ARG A 66 10.65 14.37 1.14
C ARG A 66 9.84 15.34 2.01
N ARG A 67 8.50 15.34 1.87
CA ARG A 67 7.59 16.20 2.67
C ARG A 67 7.63 15.87 4.17
N SER A 68 7.83 14.61 4.51
CA SER A 68 7.99 14.15 5.90
C SER A 68 9.41 14.36 6.45
N GLY A 69 10.33 14.91 5.65
CA GLY A 69 11.71 15.14 6.07
C GLY A 69 12.55 13.86 6.21
N LEU A 70 12.14 12.77 5.56
CA LEU A 70 12.93 11.53 5.56
C LEU A 70 14.28 11.75 4.89
N HIS A 71 15.29 11.04 5.38
CA HIS A 71 16.60 11.07 4.75
C HIS A 71 16.53 10.46 3.35
N PHE A 72 17.33 10.96 2.41
CA PHE A 72 17.31 10.48 1.02
C PHE A 72 17.47 8.96 0.94
N ARG A 73 18.32 8.38 1.80
CA ARG A 73 18.53 6.93 1.85
C ARG A 73 17.25 6.17 2.22
N ASP A 74 16.52 6.63 3.24
CA ASP A 74 15.29 6.00 3.69
C ASP A 74 14.21 6.04 2.61
N ILE A 75 14.18 7.11 1.80
CA ILE A 75 13.27 7.23 0.66
C ILE A 75 13.60 6.18 -0.41
N ILE A 76 14.88 6.02 -0.75
CA ILE A 76 15.32 5.01 -1.72
C ILE A 76 15.04 3.59 -1.23
N ASP A 77 15.28 3.32 0.05
CA ASP A 77 15.01 2.00 0.63
C ASP A 77 13.48 1.73 0.64
N ALA A 78 12.64 2.73 0.94
CA ALA A 78 11.19 2.62 0.84
C ALA A 78 10.69 2.43 -0.61
N GLN A 79 11.31 3.09 -1.60
CA GLN A 79 10.99 2.88 -3.02
C GLN A 79 11.37 1.47 -3.46
N SER A 80 12.56 0.99 -3.09
CA SER A 80 13.01 -0.37 -3.41
C SER A 80 12.06 -1.43 -2.85
N TYR A 81 11.68 -1.28 -1.58
CA TYR A 81 10.71 -2.19 -0.95
C TYR A 81 9.34 -2.15 -1.64
N ALA A 82 8.88 -0.95 -2.03
CA ALA A 82 7.62 -0.83 -2.79
C ALA A 82 7.72 -1.46 -4.19
N GLU A 83 8.86 -1.35 -4.88
CA GLU A 83 9.08 -2.00 -6.18
C GLU A 83 8.93 -3.52 -6.09
N ASP A 84 9.47 -4.14 -5.03
CA ASP A 84 9.34 -5.58 -4.80
C ASP A 84 7.88 -5.97 -4.57
N LEU A 85 7.15 -5.24 -3.72
CA LEU A 85 5.71 -5.49 -3.48
C LEU A 85 4.86 -5.31 -4.75
N LEU A 86 5.16 -4.30 -5.56
CA LEU A 86 4.46 -4.04 -6.81
C LEU A 86 4.74 -5.14 -7.84
N ARG A 87 5.96 -5.67 -7.86
CA ARG A 87 6.32 -6.82 -8.71
C ARG A 87 5.56 -8.08 -8.28
N ASP A 88 5.49 -8.36 -6.99
CA ASP A 88 4.75 -9.51 -6.47
C ASP A 88 3.25 -9.39 -6.76
N ALA A 89 2.70 -8.19 -6.65
CA ALA A 89 1.32 -7.90 -7.03
C ALA A 89 1.07 -8.15 -8.53
N GLN A 90 2.01 -7.76 -9.39
CA GLN A 90 1.93 -7.98 -10.83
C GLN A 90 1.96 -9.48 -11.16
N VAL A 91 2.89 -10.23 -10.57
CA VAL A 91 2.96 -11.70 -10.74
C VAL A 91 1.65 -12.37 -10.32
N GLN A 92 1.05 -11.94 -9.21
CA GLN A 92 -0.24 -12.45 -8.76
C GLN A 92 -1.39 -12.08 -9.70
N ALA A 93 -1.40 -10.84 -10.21
CA ALA A 93 -2.40 -10.39 -11.17
C ALA A 93 -2.37 -11.25 -12.44
N ASP A 94 -1.18 -11.42 -13.01
CA ASP A 94 -0.97 -12.19 -14.23
C ASP A 94 -1.33 -13.67 -14.04
N SER A 95 -0.99 -14.27 -12.88
CA SER A 95 -1.38 -15.64 -12.52
C SER A 95 -2.90 -15.82 -12.43
N LEU A 96 -3.61 -14.87 -11.84
CA LEU A 96 -5.08 -14.90 -11.73
C LEU A 96 -5.76 -14.77 -13.09
N ASP A 97 -5.22 -13.93 -13.98
CA ASP A 97 -5.78 -13.78 -15.33
C ASP A 97 -5.51 -15.02 -16.19
N ASN A 98 -4.33 -15.63 -16.09
CA ASN A 98 -4.04 -16.92 -16.71
C ASN A 98 -4.99 -18.02 -16.24
N THR A 99 -5.27 -18.08 -14.93
CA THR A 99 -6.23 -19.04 -14.37
C THR A 99 -7.62 -18.82 -14.95
N LYS A 100 -8.09 -17.56 -14.99
CA LYS A 100 -9.39 -17.21 -15.58
C LYS A 100 -9.48 -17.62 -17.06
N HIS A 101 -8.44 -17.36 -17.85
CA HIS A 101 -8.40 -17.74 -19.26
C HIS A 101 -8.40 -19.25 -19.47
N ALA A 102 -7.69 -20.00 -18.63
CA ALA A 102 -7.69 -21.46 -18.68
C ALA A 102 -9.10 -22.04 -18.40
N TYR A 103 -9.79 -21.51 -17.39
CA TYR A 103 -11.18 -21.91 -17.09
C TYR A 103 -12.16 -21.58 -18.21
N LEU A 104 -12.06 -20.40 -18.81
CA LEU A 104 -12.97 -20.04 -19.92
C LEU A 104 -12.77 -20.95 -21.13
N LYS A 105 -11.52 -21.32 -21.44
CA LYS A 105 -11.21 -22.20 -22.56
C LYS A 105 -11.84 -23.58 -22.40
N SER A 106 -11.79 -24.17 -21.20
CA SER A 106 -12.38 -25.49 -20.95
C SER A 106 -13.91 -25.54 -21.09
N TYR A 107 -14.61 -24.40 -20.95
CA TYR A 107 -16.07 -24.32 -21.15
C TYR A 107 -16.49 -24.16 -22.62
N THR A 108 -15.59 -23.67 -23.48
CA THR A 108 -15.86 -23.51 -24.92
C THR A 108 -15.54 -24.75 -25.74
N ASP A 109 -14.76 -25.69 -25.19
CA ASP A 109 -14.35 -26.94 -25.85
C ASP A 109 -15.30 -28.13 -25.48
N GLU A 110 -16.38 -27.89 -24.73
CA GLU A 110 -17.52 -28.80 -24.47
C GLU A 110 -18.71 -28.48 -25.38
#